data_AF-A0A7H9EKR8-F1
#
_entry.id   AF-A0A7H9EKR8-F1
#
_cell.length_a   1.000
_cell.length_b   1.000
_cell.length_c   1.000
_cell.angle_alpha   90.00
_cell.angle_beta   90.00
_cell.angle_gamma   90.00
#
_symmetry.space_group_name_H-M   'P 1'
#
loop_
_entity.id
_entity.type
_entity.pdbx_description
1 polymer ?
#
loop_
_entity_poly.entity_id
_entity_poly.type
_entity_poly.pdbx_seq_one_letter_code
_entity_poly.pdbx_strand_id
1 'polypeptide(L)'
;MDANQRIHNDADQLADMYANLESRIFTEIIQVLQQGKRQDVTAENVIEWQAQQLAKSGLLVKKVIQIMAEYDQLDPAYIEQVLQRDGYQIVDETTAELEKLGKKAPEVSSNANNLLDSLVNQTRQTLDNTVNQRLLTRNINRNAAVRTYQSILKKSTIETVTGLKTHEQAIKDAIYKQIDEGIPVLKDRAGRTWSLEAYTRMVLTTTANRAYSDARTKRMQEMGQSLCVMTAHPNSRPACAYIQGKVVNIVPDDSPNYNPKYDTIYNHGYGTPAGTLGINCRHVLFPFEDGVNVNHQPQYDPQEAIKNGNLQQRQRAYERSIREAKKRLKAAEDMGDEEAISRYKTLVRARQNRLREFIKETNTGKHNILVRDYSREKIFPRKAIFEAEIERRTWVKDTASKINKFRVDTKVVNSQKFYKNVEDLKLSKKATEALYVKSLEFLNHRNGNVYEDLAAIDMRTGKIIEERTDMDEPFRVSFKGETKSNPRIFNEHVVLVHTHPGSSRPSVSDMGALHRRKAYASVVIGHDGSVRMIKNSKGLAGVEEKYEKLYNRYRKKKNLPKNLAETYAIDDVYRKVGYYGTRIKK
;
A
#
# COMPACT_ATOMS: atom_id res chain seq x y z
N MET A 1 21.79 9.97 1.55
CA MET A 1 21.56 8.54 1.23
C MET A 1 21.21 8.51 -0.24
N ASP A 2 21.96 7.74 -1.03
CA ASP A 2 21.71 7.58 -2.48
C ASP A 2 20.36 6.91 -2.74
N ALA A 3 19.74 7.13 -3.90
CA ALA A 3 18.38 6.64 -4.16
C ALA A 3 18.26 5.11 -4.15
N ASN A 4 19.33 4.42 -4.55
CA ASN A 4 19.43 2.96 -4.43
C ASN A 4 19.26 2.49 -2.98
N GLN A 5 19.98 3.12 -2.05
CA GLN A 5 19.92 2.74 -0.65
C GLN A 5 18.56 3.10 -0.03
N ARG A 6 17.96 4.22 -0.45
CA ARG A 6 16.65 4.65 0.04
C ARG A 6 15.53 3.69 -0.39
N ILE A 7 15.42 3.35 -1.68
CA ILE A 7 14.35 2.47 -2.17
C ILE A 7 14.42 1.06 -1.54
N HIS A 8 15.63 0.55 -1.32
CA HIS A 8 15.82 -0.72 -0.63
C HIS A 8 15.46 -0.65 0.85
N ASN A 9 15.83 0.43 1.54
CA ASN A 9 15.46 0.62 2.93
C ASN A 9 13.94 0.75 3.10
N ASP A 10 13.27 1.50 2.22
CA ASP A 10 11.81 1.68 2.26
C ASP A 10 11.09 0.34 1.97
N ALA A 11 11.56 -0.43 0.99
CA ALA A 11 11.03 -1.77 0.73
C ALA A 11 11.24 -2.76 1.89
N ASP A 12 12.42 -2.72 2.54
CA ASP A 12 12.70 -3.56 3.70
C ASP A 12 11.84 -3.15 4.91
N GLN A 13 11.59 -1.86 5.13
CA GLN A 13 10.67 -1.35 6.17
C GLN A 13 9.23 -1.79 5.93
N LEU A 14 8.72 -1.68 4.71
CA LEU A 14 7.39 -2.15 4.34
C LEU A 14 7.25 -3.67 4.54
N ALA A 15 8.28 -4.44 4.17
CA ALA A 15 8.29 -5.89 4.39
C ALA A 15 8.33 -6.26 5.89
N ASP A 16 9.04 -5.49 6.72
CA ASP A 16 9.05 -5.64 8.17
C ASP A 16 7.68 -5.32 8.79
N MET A 17 6.96 -4.32 8.26
CA MET A 17 5.59 -4.00 8.67
C MET A 17 4.62 -5.16 8.37
N TYR A 18 4.71 -5.78 7.19
CA TYR A 18 3.91 -6.98 6.90
C TYR A 18 4.26 -8.18 7.79
N ALA A 19 5.53 -8.38 8.13
CA ALA A 19 5.93 -9.41 9.09
C ALA A 19 5.33 -9.15 10.48
N ASN A 20 5.27 -7.88 10.89
CA ASN A 20 4.66 -7.47 12.14
C ASN A 20 3.14 -7.64 12.14
N LEU A 21 2.48 -7.29 11.03
CA LEU A 21 1.05 -7.55 10.80
C LEU A 21 0.74 -9.05 10.95
N GLU A 22 1.51 -9.94 10.32
CA GLU A 22 1.36 -11.39 10.46
C GLU A 22 1.45 -11.83 11.93
N SER A 23 2.47 -11.35 12.65
CA SER A 23 2.68 -11.64 14.08
C SER A 23 1.49 -11.21 14.93
N ARG A 24 0.97 -9.99 14.74
CA ARG A 24 -0.20 -9.49 15.48
C ARG A 24 -1.46 -10.29 15.19
N ILE A 25 -1.66 -10.72 13.93
CA ILE A 25 -2.79 -11.58 13.59
C ILE A 25 -2.69 -12.92 14.33
N PHE A 26 -1.49 -13.51 14.45
CA PHE A 26 -1.30 -14.70 15.27
C PHE A 26 -1.59 -14.47 16.76
N THR A 27 -1.18 -13.33 17.32
CA THR A 27 -1.54 -12.97 18.70
C THR A 27 -3.06 -12.90 18.89
N GLU A 28 -3.81 -12.28 17.97
CA GLU A 28 -5.29 -12.26 18.05
C GLU A 28 -5.90 -13.66 17.89
N ILE A 29 -5.36 -14.49 17.01
CA ILE A 29 -5.78 -15.90 16.87
C ILE A 29 -5.62 -16.62 18.21
N ILE A 30 -4.47 -16.47 18.88
CA ILE A 30 -4.19 -17.08 20.18
C ILE A 30 -5.18 -16.58 21.24
N GLN A 31 -5.43 -15.26 21.29
CA GLN A 31 -6.38 -14.66 22.24
C GLN A 31 -7.81 -15.16 22.03
N VAL A 32 -8.30 -15.24 20.78
CA VAL A 32 -9.63 -15.78 20.48
C VAL A 32 -9.74 -17.24 20.91
N LEU A 33 -8.69 -18.05 20.68
CA LEU A 33 -8.65 -19.43 21.16
C LEU A 33 -8.64 -19.53 22.69
N GLN A 34 -8.00 -18.61 23.41
CA GLN A 34 -7.92 -18.63 24.89
C GLN A 34 -9.26 -18.33 25.54
N GLN A 35 -10.08 -17.46 24.95
CA GLN A 35 -11.45 -17.19 25.39
C GLN A 35 -12.38 -18.41 25.30
N GLY A 36 -11.94 -19.51 24.69
CA GLY A 36 -12.73 -20.71 24.47
C GLY A 36 -12.84 -21.68 25.65
N LYS A 37 -12.30 -21.38 26.84
CA LYS A 37 -12.23 -22.28 28.02
C LYS A 37 -11.76 -23.71 27.65
N ARG A 38 -10.44 -23.93 27.64
CA ARG A 38 -9.81 -25.14 27.08
C ARG A 38 -9.65 -26.31 28.06
N GLN A 39 -9.74 -26.04 29.37
CA GLN A 39 -9.32 -26.99 30.42
C GLN A 39 -10.26 -28.20 30.57
N ASP A 40 -11.55 -28.06 30.24
CA ASP A 40 -12.55 -29.12 30.40
C ASP A 40 -12.88 -29.83 29.07
N VAL A 41 -12.06 -29.61 28.04
CA VAL A 41 -12.30 -30.17 26.69
C VAL A 41 -11.64 -31.54 26.57
N THR A 42 -12.45 -32.55 26.26
CA THR A 42 -12.07 -33.96 26.10
C THR A 42 -12.41 -34.45 24.70
N ALA A 43 -12.05 -35.70 24.38
CA ALA A 43 -12.41 -36.33 23.10
C ALA A 43 -13.93 -36.38 22.87
N GLU A 44 -14.74 -36.37 23.93
CA GLU A 44 -16.20 -36.50 23.87
C GLU A 44 -16.89 -35.17 23.48
N ASN A 45 -16.34 -34.02 23.93
CA ASN A 45 -16.97 -32.71 23.74
C ASN A 45 -16.20 -31.77 22.78
N VAL A 46 -15.03 -32.18 22.28
CA VAL A 46 -14.16 -31.33 21.43
C VAL A 46 -14.81 -30.90 20.11
N ILE A 47 -15.77 -31.67 19.59
CA ILE A 47 -16.54 -31.31 18.39
C ILE A 47 -17.49 -30.14 18.68
N GLU A 48 -18.16 -30.16 19.84
CA GLU A 48 -19.01 -29.06 20.28
C GLU A 48 -18.16 -27.80 20.53
N TRP A 49 -17.04 -27.96 21.22
CA TRP A 49 -16.07 -26.88 21.44
C TRP A 49 -15.61 -26.26 20.11
N GLN A 50 -15.30 -27.09 19.10
CA GLN A 50 -14.92 -26.63 17.78
C GLN A 50 -16.03 -25.79 17.12
N ALA A 51 -17.28 -26.23 17.19
CA ALA A 51 -18.42 -25.48 16.65
C ALA A 51 -18.58 -24.12 17.35
N GLN A 52 -18.46 -24.08 18.68
CA GLN A 52 -18.51 -22.84 19.46
C GLN A 52 -17.37 -21.88 19.08
N GLN A 53 -16.16 -22.39 18.86
CA GLN A 53 -15.02 -21.59 18.39
C GLN A 53 -15.24 -21.06 16.96
N LEU A 54 -15.77 -21.89 16.06
CA LEU A 54 -16.07 -21.46 14.69
C LEU A 54 -17.06 -20.30 14.64
N ALA A 55 -18.04 -20.25 15.56
CA ALA A 55 -18.98 -19.13 15.69
C ALA A 55 -18.28 -17.79 16.00
N LYS A 56 -17.09 -17.82 16.63
CA LYS A 56 -16.28 -16.63 16.93
C LYS A 56 -15.46 -16.11 15.73
N SER A 57 -15.49 -16.79 14.58
CA SER A 57 -14.73 -16.39 13.38
C SER A 57 -15.04 -14.95 12.93
N GLY A 58 -16.29 -14.49 13.10
CA GLY A 58 -16.68 -13.12 12.78
C GLY A 58 -15.99 -12.05 13.64
N LEU A 59 -15.65 -12.37 14.90
CA LEU A 59 -14.88 -11.50 15.78
C LEU A 59 -13.44 -11.37 15.27
N LEU A 60 -12.83 -12.49 14.88
CA LEU A 60 -11.48 -12.50 14.32
C LEU A 60 -11.38 -11.65 13.05
N VAL A 61 -12.38 -11.73 12.15
CA VAL A 61 -12.43 -10.85 10.96
C VAL A 61 -12.43 -9.36 11.36
N LYS A 62 -13.24 -8.97 12.35
CA LYS A 62 -13.27 -7.57 12.82
C LYS A 62 -11.92 -7.13 13.37
N LYS A 63 -11.26 -7.98 14.16
CA LYS A 63 -9.93 -7.72 14.74
C LYS A 63 -8.86 -7.58 13.66
N VAL A 64 -8.84 -8.45 12.66
CA VAL A 64 -7.89 -8.36 11.54
C VAL A 64 -8.08 -7.07 10.75
N ILE A 65 -9.33 -6.66 10.48
CA ILE A 65 -9.61 -5.37 9.82
C ILE A 65 -9.12 -4.20 10.67
N GLN A 66 -9.34 -4.23 11.99
CA GLN A 66 -8.84 -3.21 12.91
C GLN A 66 -7.32 -3.13 12.91
N ILE A 67 -6.63 -4.28 13.02
CA ILE A 67 -5.17 -4.32 12.97
C ILE A 67 -4.67 -3.74 11.65
N MET A 68 -5.23 -4.15 10.51
CA MET A 68 -4.83 -3.62 9.21
C MET A 68 -5.02 -2.11 9.10
N ALA A 69 -6.10 -1.57 9.66
CA ALA A 69 -6.37 -0.14 9.69
C ALA A 69 -5.37 0.64 10.58
N GLU A 70 -4.57 -0.02 11.41
CA GLU A 70 -3.48 0.63 12.16
C GLU A 70 -2.17 0.74 11.36
N TYR A 71 -2.09 0.14 10.16
CA TYR A 71 -0.92 0.19 9.29
C TYR A 71 -1.22 1.02 8.03
N ASP A 72 -1.35 2.33 8.19
CA ASP A 72 -1.60 3.26 7.06
C ASP A 72 -0.53 3.13 5.96
N GLN A 73 0.71 2.79 6.31
CA GLN A 73 1.82 2.60 5.37
C GLN A 73 1.73 1.31 4.55
N LEU A 74 0.83 0.39 4.93
CA LEU A 74 0.52 -0.80 4.14
C LEU A 74 -0.67 -0.56 3.18
N ASP A 75 -1.21 0.66 3.14
CA ASP A 75 -2.14 1.06 2.09
C ASP A 75 -1.44 0.97 0.71
N PRO A 76 -2.07 0.31 -0.29
CA PRO A 76 -1.44 0.14 -1.59
C PRO A 76 -1.07 1.46 -2.28
N ALA A 77 -1.83 2.54 -2.08
CA ALA A 77 -1.50 3.84 -2.67
C ALA A 77 -0.28 4.49 -1.99
N TYR A 78 -0.09 4.29 -0.68
CA TYR A 78 1.13 4.72 0.00
C TYR A 78 2.36 3.97 -0.53
N ILE A 79 2.26 2.64 -0.67
CA ILE A 79 3.35 1.81 -1.23
C ILE A 79 3.69 2.28 -2.65
N GLU A 80 2.68 2.56 -3.47
CA GLU A 80 2.88 3.10 -4.82
C GLU A 80 3.64 4.44 -4.77
N GLN A 81 3.17 5.38 -3.94
CA GLN A 81 3.77 6.71 -3.83
C GLN A 81 5.24 6.66 -3.40
N VAL A 82 5.57 5.84 -2.40
CA VAL A 82 6.95 5.72 -1.90
C VAL A 82 7.88 5.15 -2.97
N LEU A 83 7.47 4.07 -3.64
CA LEU A 83 8.28 3.44 -4.68
C LEU A 83 8.40 4.30 -5.94
N GLN A 84 7.35 5.01 -6.34
CA GLN A 84 7.39 5.98 -7.44
C GLN A 84 8.33 7.14 -7.15
N ARG A 85 8.20 7.75 -5.95
CA ARG A 85 9.07 8.86 -5.54
C ARG A 85 10.54 8.48 -5.65
N ASP A 86 10.91 7.33 -5.10
CA ASP A 86 12.30 6.87 -5.16
C ASP A 86 12.72 6.49 -6.58
N GLY A 87 11.82 5.86 -7.34
CA GLY A 87 12.00 5.53 -8.75
C GLY A 87 12.31 6.74 -9.62
N TYR A 88 11.54 7.82 -9.50
CA TYR A 88 11.78 9.05 -10.26
C TYR A 88 13.12 9.68 -9.88
N GLN A 89 13.49 9.67 -8.59
CA GLN A 89 14.80 10.17 -8.19
C GLN A 89 15.95 9.35 -8.82
N ILE A 90 15.78 8.04 -9.01
CA ILE A 90 16.78 7.21 -9.72
C ILE A 90 16.92 7.66 -11.18
N VAL A 91 15.82 8.01 -11.84
CA VAL A 91 15.84 8.54 -13.23
C VAL A 91 16.55 9.89 -13.28
N ASP A 92 16.27 10.78 -12.32
CA ASP A 92 16.92 12.09 -12.22
C ASP A 92 18.42 11.97 -11.98
N GLU A 93 18.84 11.13 -11.03
CA GLU A 93 20.25 10.87 -10.73
C GLU A 93 20.97 10.26 -11.92
N THR A 94 20.34 9.30 -12.61
CA THR A 94 20.90 8.70 -13.83
C THR A 94 21.04 9.73 -14.96
N THR A 95 20.08 10.64 -15.10
CA THR A 95 20.17 11.74 -16.07
C THR A 95 21.37 12.63 -15.77
N ALA A 96 21.50 13.07 -14.51
CA ALA A 96 22.60 13.94 -14.09
C ALA A 96 23.99 13.28 -14.25
N GLU A 97 24.09 11.97 -14.06
CA GLU A 97 25.31 11.21 -14.34
C GLU A 97 25.66 11.23 -15.84
N LEU A 98 24.68 10.99 -16.71
CA LEU A 98 24.88 10.93 -18.16
C LEU A 98 25.18 12.32 -18.76
N GLU A 99 24.59 13.38 -18.21
CA GLU A 99 24.92 14.76 -18.59
C GLU A 99 26.37 15.13 -18.29
N LYS A 100 26.93 14.63 -17.17
CA LYS A 100 28.36 14.79 -16.85
C LYS A 100 29.28 14.08 -17.85
N LEU A 101 28.78 13.05 -18.53
CA LEU A 101 29.47 12.36 -19.62
C LEU A 101 29.22 13.03 -20.99
N GLY A 102 28.59 14.20 -21.02
CA GLY A 102 28.32 14.96 -22.23
C GLY A 102 27.12 14.45 -23.04
N LYS A 103 26.33 13.50 -22.51
CA LYS A 103 25.09 13.05 -23.15
C LYS A 103 23.99 14.08 -22.91
N LYS A 104 23.21 14.41 -23.93
CA LYS A 104 22.07 15.32 -23.81
C LYS A 104 20.80 14.55 -23.52
N ALA A 105 20.02 15.00 -22.54
CA ALA A 105 18.70 14.45 -22.30
C ALA A 105 17.80 14.70 -23.54
N PRO A 106 16.97 13.73 -23.96
CA PRO A 106 16.00 13.95 -25.03
C PRO A 106 14.99 15.03 -24.63
N GLU A 107 14.52 15.84 -25.59
CA GLU A 107 13.48 16.86 -25.36
C GLU A 107 12.17 16.25 -24.79
N VAL A 108 11.87 15.01 -25.15
CA VAL A 108 10.76 14.23 -24.62
C VAL A 108 11.27 12.86 -24.22
N SER A 109 11.24 12.55 -22.92
CA SER A 109 11.62 11.23 -22.42
C SER A 109 10.76 10.81 -21.25
N SER A 110 9.90 9.82 -21.46
CA SER A 110 9.02 9.28 -20.42
C SER A 110 9.00 7.76 -20.38
N ASN A 111 9.80 7.02 -21.17
CA ASN A 111 9.68 5.56 -21.17
C ASN A 111 10.22 4.95 -19.87
N ALA A 112 11.29 5.51 -19.30
CA ALA A 112 11.76 5.13 -17.97
C ALA A 112 10.69 5.36 -16.89
N ASN A 113 10.03 6.53 -16.91
CA ASN A 113 8.94 6.85 -15.98
C ASN A 113 7.69 5.97 -16.20
N ASN A 114 7.29 5.74 -17.45
CA ASN A 114 6.17 4.86 -17.79
C ASN A 114 6.42 3.41 -17.38
N LEU A 115 7.66 2.92 -17.54
CA LEU A 115 8.08 1.58 -17.09
C LEU A 115 8.02 1.49 -15.56
N LEU A 116 8.55 2.50 -14.86
CA LEU A 116 8.47 2.61 -13.41
C LEU A 116 7.02 2.59 -12.92
N ASP A 117 6.17 3.44 -13.50
CA ASP A 117 4.75 3.53 -13.16
C ASP A 117 4.05 2.20 -13.38
N SER A 118 4.33 1.52 -14.49
CA SER A 118 3.77 0.20 -14.77
C SER A 118 4.20 -0.84 -13.73
N LEU A 119 5.49 -0.89 -13.40
CA LEU A 119 6.05 -1.82 -12.41
C LEU A 119 5.44 -1.60 -11.02
N VAL A 120 5.41 -0.35 -10.56
CA VAL A 120 4.87 -0.01 -9.24
C VAL A 120 3.36 -0.24 -9.19
N ASN A 121 2.63 0.11 -10.24
CA ASN A 121 1.20 -0.20 -10.34
C ASN A 121 0.91 -1.70 -10.31
N GLN A 122 1.72 -2.50 -11.00
CA GLN A 122 1.60 -3.96 -10.95
C GLN A 122 1.83 -4.49 -9.53
N THR A 123 2.81 -3.95 -8.81
CA THR A 123 3.07 -4.29 -7.42
C THR A 123 1.91 -3.92 -6.51
N ARG A 124 1.36 -2.72 -6.65
CA ARG A 124 0.16 -2.28 -5.93
C ARG A 124 -1.00 -3.23 -6.13
N GLN A 125 -1.33 -3.54 -7.39
CA GLN A 125 -2.43 -4.46 -7.73
C GLN A 125 -2.17 -5.87 -7.20
N THR A 126 -0.92 -6.33 -7.24
CA THR A 126 -0.53 -7.64 -6.73
C THR A 126 -0.78 -7.72 -5.22
N LEU A 127 -0.29 -6.74 -4.46
CA LEU A 127 -0.50 -6.68 -3.02
C LEU A 127 -1.99 -6.54 -2.68
N ASP A 128 -2.76 -5.71 -3.39
CA ASP A 128 -4.19 -5.58 -3.15
C ASP A 128 -4.95 -6.91 -3.37
N ASN A 129 -4.73 -7.55 -4.53
CA ASN A 129 -5.44 -8.78 -4.91
C ASN A 129 -5.05 -10.01 -4.09
N THR A 130 -3.80 -10.09 -3.64
CA THR A 130 -3.29 -11.29 -2.95
C THR A 130 -3.25 -11.16 -1.44
N VAL A 131 -3.05 -9.95 -0.91
CA VAL A 131 -2.94 -9.69 0.52
C VAL A 131 -4.20 -9.01 1.03
N ASN A 132 -4.49 -7.78 0.58
CA ASN A 132 -5.55 -6.98 1.19
C ASN A 132 -6.93 -7.63 1.03
N GLN A 133 -7.28 -8.07 -0.17
CA GLN A 133 -8.55 -8.75 -0.41
C GLN A 133 -8.69 -10.03 0.42
N ARG A 134 -7.59 -10.75 0.70
CA ARG A 134 -7.63 -11.98 1.51
C ARG A 134 -7.69 -11.73 3.01
N LEU A 135 -7.17 -10.62 3.50
CA LEU A 135 -7.22 -10.27 4.92
C LEU A 135 -8.49 -9.47 5.28
N LEU A 136 -8.98 -8.62 4.38
CA LEU A 136 -10.14 -7.72 4.60
C LEU A 136 -11.48 -8.35 4.21
N THR A 137 -11.49 -9.44 3.45
CA THR A 137 -12.74 -10.08 3.05
C THR A 137 -13.53 -10.55 4.28
N ARG A 138 -14.83 -10.21 4.31
CA ARG A 138 -15.77 -10.71 5.32
C ARG A 138 -16.24 -12.13 5.03
N ASN A 139 -15.89 -12.70 3.87
CA ASN A 139 -16.14 -14.10 3.58
C ASN A 139 -15.15 -14.96 4.37
N ILE A 140 -15.63 -15.54 5.47
CA ILE A 140 -14.90 -16.40 6.42
C ILE A 140 -14.12 -17.51 5.69
N ASN A 141 -14.71 -18.14 4.67
CA ASN A 141 -14.08 -19.25 3.94
C ASN A 141 -12.92 -18.80 3.04
N ARG A 142 -12.84 -17.50 2.73
CA ARG A 142 -11.76 -16.92 1.91
C ARG A 142 -10.79 -16.06 2.72
N ASN A 143 -11.13 -15.72 3.95
CA ASN A 143 -10.29 -14.88 4.81
C ASN A 143 -9.05 -15.67 5.29
N ALA A 144 -7.85 -15.19 5.00
CA ALA A 144 -6.62 -15.95 5.26
C ALA A 144 -6.39 -16.21 6.76
N ALA A 145 -6.63 -15.22 7.61
CA ALA A 145 -6.49 -15.34 9.07
C ALA A 145 -7.50 -16.34 9.65
N VAL A 146 -8.75 -16.29 9.17
CA VAL A 146 -9.78 -17.22 9.60
C VAL A 146 -9.49 -18.64 9.12
N ARG A 147 -8.95 -18.82 7.91
CA ARG A 147 -8.52 -20.14 7.44
C ARG A 147 -7.38 -20.72 8.29
N THR A 148 -6.44 -19.88 8.72
CA THR A 148 -5.40 -20.28 9.68
C THR A 148 -6.04 -20.71 11.00
N TYR A 149 -6.97 -19.93 11.55
CA TYR A 149 -7.73 -20.29 12.75
C TYR A 149 -8.48 -21.62 12.60
N GLN A 150 -9.21 -21.81 11.49
CA GLN A 150 -9.91 -23.06 11.17
C GLN A 150 -8.96 -24.26 11.04
N SER A 151 -7.76 -24.06 10.48
CA SER A 151 -6.72 -25.09 10.38
C SER A 151 -6.25 -25.54 11.76
N ILE A 152 -6.04 -24.58 12.68
CA ILE A 152 -5.68 -24.86 14.09
C ILE A 152 -6.78 -25.71 14.73
N LEU A 153 -8.03 -25.23 14.68
CA LEU A 153 -9.18 -25.93 15.25
C LEU A 153 -9.33 -27.34 14.67
N LYS A 154 -9.23 -27.50 13.35
CA LYS A 154 -9.37 -28.79 12.69
C LYS A 154 -8.29 -29.76 13.16
N LYS A 155 -7.04 -29.32 13.16
CA LYS A 155 -5.89 -30.16 13.53
C LYS A 155 -5.95 -30.55 15.00
N SER A 156 -6.24 -29.60 15.89
CA SER A 156 -6.33 -29.86 17.32
C SER A 156 -7.47 -30.81 17.65
N THR A 157 -8.63 -30.64 17.02
CA THR A 157 -9.79 -31.51 17.22
C THR A 157 -9.47 -32.95 16.79
N ILE A 158 -8.85 -33.15 15.62
CA ILE A 158 -8.44 -34.49 15.17
C ILE A 158 -7.49 -35.13 16.19
N GLU A 159 -6.43 -34.43 16.59
CA GLU A 159 -5.45 -34.94 17.55
C GLU A 159 -6.09 -35.26 18.92
N THR A 160 -7.07 -34.45 19.37
CA THR A 160 -7.83 -34.69 20.61
C THR A 160 -8.72 -35.94 20.51
N VAL A 161 -9.51 -36.06 19.44
CA VAL A 161 -10.42 -37.21 19.22
C VAL A 161 -9.66 -38.53 19.16
N THR A 162 -8.46 -38.52 18.58
CA THR A 162 -7.62 -39.72 18.51
C THR A 162 -7.03 -40.17 19.85
N GLY A 163 -7.18 -39.37 20.93
CA GLY A 163 -6.63 -39.67 22.26
C GLY A 163 -5.10 -39.61 22.34
N LEU A 164 -4.40 -39.22 21.26
CA LEU A 164 -2.94 -39.14 21.22
C LEU A 164 -2.37 -38.02 22.08
N LYS A 165 -3.16 -36.97 22.34
CA LYS A 165 -2.76 -35.78 23.12
C LYS A 165 -3.94 -35.20 23.88
N THR A 166 -3.65 -34.48 24.96
CA THR A 166 -4.66 -33.64 25.60
C THR A 166 -5.09 -32.51 24.65
N HIS A 167 -6.30 -31.98 24.81
CA HIS A 167 -6.80 -30.90 23.96
C HIS A 167 -5.87 -29.67 23.98
N GLU A 168 -5.35 -29.34 25.17
CA GLU A 168 -4.42 -28.22 25.33
C GLU A 168 -3.12 -28.43 24.55
N GLN A 169 -2.51 -29.62 24.64
CA GLN A 169 -1.31 -29.96 23.88
C GLN A 169 -1.57 -29.91 22.37
N ALA A 170 -2.70 -30.47 21.91
CA ALA A 170 -3.10 -30.47 20.51
C ALA A 170 -3.27 -29.05 19.93
N ILE A 171 -3.87 -28.13 20.70
CA ILE A 171 -4.00 -26.71 20.32
C ILE A 171 -2.63 -26.03 20.23
N LYS A 172 -1.78 -26.19 21.26
CA LYS A 172 -0.44 -25.58 21.29
C LYS A 172 0.40 -26.03 20.10
N ASP A 173 0.42 -27.33 19.81
CA ASP A 173 1.15 -27.90 18.67
C ASP A 173 0.61 -27.43 17.32
N ALA A 174 -0.72 -27.31 17.19
CA ALA A 174 -1.33 -26.77 16.00
C ALA A 174 -0.99 -25.28 15.78
N ILE A 175 -0.93 -24.48 16.86
CA ILE A 175 -0.49 -23.07 16.82
C ILE A 175 0.97 -22.99 16.37
N TYR A 176 1.89 -23.73 16.99
CA TYR A 176 3.30 -23.69 16.60
C TYR A 176 3.50 -24.08 15.15
N LYS A 177 2.82 -25.13 14.68
CA LYS A 177 2.87 -25.53 13.28
C LYS A 177 2.38 -24.43 12.34
N GLN A 178 1.27 -23.76 12.67
CA GLN A 178 0.76 -22.66 11.83
C GLN A 178 1.68 -21.44 11.84
N ILE A 179 2.38 -21.17 12.95
CA ILE A 179 3.38 -20.08 13.01
C ILE A 179 4.56 -20.36 12.08
N ASP A 180 4.99 -21.62 11.98
CA ASP A 180 6.07 -22.01 11.08
C ASP A 180 5.64 -21.89 9.60
N GLU A 181 4.38 -22.21 9.30
CA GLU A 181 3.78 -22.07 7.96
C GLU A 181 3.48 -20.61 7.58
N GLY A 182 3.13 -19.77 8.56
CA GLY A 182 2.67 -18.39 8.39
C GLY A 182 1.24 -18.27 7.84
N ILE A 183 0.75 -17.05 7.64
CA ILE A 183 -0.61 -16.81 7.15
C ILE A 183 -0.65 -16.98 5.62
N PRO A 184 -1.39 -17.95 5.07
CA PRO A 184 -1.30 -18.29 3.66
C PRO A 184 -2.02 -17.27 2.76
N VAL A 185 -1.27 -16.47 2.01
CA VAL A 185 -1.82 -15.42 1.11
C VAL A 185 -1.75 -15.78 -0.37
N LEU A 186 -0.92 -16.75 -0.76
CA LEU A 186 -0.85 -17.21 -2.14
C LEU A 186 -0.50 -18.70 -2.19
N LYS A 187 -1.05 -19.41 -3.18
CA LYS A 187 -0.54 -20.70 -3.62
C LYS A 187 -0.05 -20.52 -5.04
N ASP A 188 1.23 -20.80 -5.28
CA ASP A 188 1.82 -20.61 -6.61
C ASP A 188 1.51 -21.77 -7.55
N ARG A 189 1.94 -21.63 -8.82
CA ARG A 189 1.73 -22.66 -9.86
C ARG A 189 2.43 -23.99 -9.56
N ALA A 190 3.51 -23.96 -8.78
CA ALA A 190 4.21 -25.16 -8.32
C ALA A 190 3.56 -25.78 -7.07
N GLY A 191 2.43 -25.24 -6.62
CA GLY A 191 1.69 -25.73 -5.47
C GLY A 191 2.25 -25.28 -4.12
N ARG A 192 3.29 -24.43 -4.09
CA ARG A 192 3.88 -23.94 -2.84
C ARG A 192 2.98 -22.88 -2.22
N THR A 193 2.78 -22.99 -0.91
CA THR A 193 2.05 -22.01 -0.12
C THR A 193 3.01 -20.92 0.33
N TRP A 194 2.62 -19.66 0.10
CA TRP A 194 3.36 -18.49 0.52
C TRP A 194 2.67 -17.81 1.70
N SER A 195 3.44 -17.57 2.75
CA SER A 195 3.00 -16.79 3.90
C SER A 195 2.93 -15.29 3.59
N LEU A 196 2.19 -14.54 4.41
CA LEU A 196 2.05 -13.08 4.31
C LEU A 196 3.44 -12.42 4.34
N GLU A 197 4.29 -12.78 5.29
CA GLU A 197 5.65 -12.24 5.38
C GLU A 197 6.49 -12.61 4.15
N ALA A 198 6.53 -13.90 3.78
CA ALA A 198 7.43 -14.37 2.73
C ALA A 198 7.06 -13.79 1.37
N TYR A 199 5.77 -13.71 1.07
CA TYR A 199 5.27 -13.20 -0.20
C TYR A 199 5.50 -11.71 -0.36
N THR A 200 5.09 -10.92 0.64
CA THR A 200 5.20 -9.45 0.58
C THR A 200 6.65 -9.00 0.53
N ARG A 201 7.54 -9.62 1.31
CA ARG A 201 8.98 -9.35 1.23
C ARG A 201 9.53 -9.65 -0.16
N MET A 202 9.17 -10.79 -0.75
CA MET A 202 9.63 -11.15 -2.09
C MET A 202 9.16 -10.11 -3.12
N VAL A 203 7.88 -9.74 -3.11
CA VAL A 203 7.32 -8.75 -4.04
C VAL A 203 7.98 -7.38 -3.87
N LEU A 204 8.07 -6.87 -2.64
CA LEU A 204 8.63 -5.55 -2.35
C LEU A 204 10.12 -5.47 -2.69
N THR A 205 10.93 -6.45 -2.26
CA THR A 205 12.35 -6.49 -2.58
C THR A 205 12.57 -6.61 -4.09
N THR A 206 11.79 -7.41 -4.79
CA THR A 206 11.89 -7.53 -6.26
C THR A 206 11.51 -6.22 -6.94
N THR A 207 10.44 -5.55 -6.48
CA THR A 207 10.00 -4.27 -7.04
C THR A 207 11.07 -3.20 -6.85
N ALA A 208 11.68 -3.10 -5.67
CA ALA A 208 12.76 -2.14 -5.44
C ALA A 208 13.97 -2.39 -6.34
N ASN A 209 14.44 -3.65 -6.45
CA ASN A 209 15.54 -3.99 -7.34
C ASN A 209 15.22 -3.63 -8.79
N ARG A 210 14.01 -3.95 -9.28
CA ARG A 210 13.61 -3.67 -10.65
C ARG A 210 13.38 -2.19 -10.91
N ALA A 211 12.73 -1.48 -9.99
CA ALA A 211 12.56 -0.03 -10.09
C ALA A 211 13.92 0.66 -10.19
N TYR A 212 14.92 0.19 -9.45
CA TYR A 212 16.28 0.67 -9.61
C TYR A 212 16.93 0.27 -10.95
N SER A 213 17.07 -1.04 -11.21
CA SER A 213 17.83 -1.53 -12.35
C SER A 213 17.17 -1.26 -13.69
N ASP A 214 15.86 -1.51 -13.83
CA ASP A 214 15.14 -1.38 -15.10
C ASP A 214 14.96 0.11 -15.47
N ALA A 215 14.66 0.99 -14.50
CA ALA A 215 14.51 2.42 -14.78
C ALA A 215 15.84 3.06 -15.19
N ARG A 216 16.92 2.74 -14.46
CA ARG A 216 18.26 3.20 -14.79
C ARG A 216 18.70 2.69 -16.16
N THR A 217 18.54 1.40 -16.44
CA THR A 217 18.87 0.79 -17.74
C THR A 217 18.06 1.44 -18.86
N LYS A 218 16.76 1.65 -18.65
CA LYS A 218 15.91 2.29 -19.65
C LYS A 218 16.32 3.74 -19.90
N ARG A 219 16.64 4.48 -18.84
CA ARG A 219 17.10 5.87 -18.96
C ARG A 219 18.44 5.98 -19.69
N MET A 220 19.36 5.07 -19.42
CA MET A 220 20.63 4.97 -20.16
C MET A 220 20.39 4.74 -21.66
N GLN A 221 19.52 3.80 -22.02
CA GLN A 221 19.16 3.56 -23.43
C GLN A 221 18.53 4.78 -24.10
N GLU A 222 17.63 5.51 -23.41
CA GLU A 222 17.01 6.74 -23.93
C GLU A 222 18.03 7.83 -24.26
N MET A 223 19.12 7.90 -23.50
CA MET A 223 20.20 8.88 -23.69
C MET A 223 21.34 8.35 -24.58
N GLY A 224 21.10 7.24 -25.30
CA GLY A 224 22.07 6.66 -26.24
C GLY A 224 23.25 5.95 -25.57
N GLN A 225 23.15 5.62 -24.29
CA GLN A 225 24.17 4.87 -23.57
C GLN A 225 23.91 3.36 -23.70
N SER A 226 24.78 2.63 -24.41
CA SER A 226 24.67 1.17 -24.60
C SER A 226 25.67 0.36 -23.78
N LEU A 227 26.71 1.00 -23.24
CA LEU A 227 27.75 0.36 -22.44
C LEU A 227 27.64 0.75 -20.97
N CYS A 228 27.85 -0.22 -20.10
CA CYS A 228 27.89 -0.03 -18.66
C CYS A 228 29.00 -0.86 -18.03
N VAL A 229 29.47 -0.47 -16.86
CA VAL A 229 30.21 -1.36 -15.98
C VAL A 229 29.28 -1.93 -14.91
N MET A 230 29.29 -3.25 -14.77
CA MET A 230 28.53 -3.94 -13.72
C MET A 230 29.33 -3.96 -12.44
N THR A 231 28.70 -3.68 -11.29
CA THR A 231 29.36 -3.83 -10.00
C THR A 231 29.89 -5.24 -9.80
N ALA A 232 30.91 -5.39 -8.95
CA ALA A 232 31.44 -6.68 -8.56
C ALA A 232 31.40 -6.88 -7.05
N HIS A 233 31.11 -8.11 -6.63
CA HIS A 233 31.14 -8.50 -5.23
C HIS A 233 31.56 -9.97 -5.06
N PRO A 234 32.17 -10.34 -3.93
CA PRO A 234 32.77 -11.67 -3.74
C PRO A 234 31.75 -12.82 -3.69
N ASN A 235 30.45 -12.57 -3.74
CA ASN A 235 29.38 -13.57 -3.66
C ASN A 235 28.30 -13.36 -4.76
N SER A 236 28.43 -14.07 -5.87
CA SER A 236 27.54 -13.91 -7.02
C SER A 236 26.82 -15.20 -7.37
N ARG A 237 25.60 -15.08 -7.91
CA ARG A 237 24.93 -16.24 -8.53
C ARG A 237 25.58 -16.58 -9.87
N PRO A 238 25.40 -17.80 -10.40
CA PRO A 238 26.03 -18.23 -11.65
C PRO A 238 25.84 -17.27 -12.82
N ALA A 239 24.61 -16.78 -13.02
CA ALA A 239 24.28 -15.82 -14.09
C ALA A 239 24.92 -14.43 -13.95
N CYS A 240 25.51 -14.08 -12.80
CA CYS A 240 26.19 -12.79 -12.63
C CYS A 240 27.71 -12.95 -12.45
N ALA A 241 28.16 -14.12 -11.99
CA ALA A 241 29.54 -14.33 -11.58
C ALA A 241 30.56 -14.08 -12.71
N TYR A 242 30.19 -14.37 -13.96
CA TYR A 242 31.05 -14.22 -15.12
C TYR A 242 31.07 -12.81 -15.74
N ILE A 243 30.08 -11.97 -15.43
CA ILE A 243 29.92 -10.62 -16.02
C ILE A 243 30.12 -9.48 -15.03
N GLN A 244 30.00 -9.76 -13.74
CA GLN A 244 30.27 -8.76 -12.71
C GLN A 244 31.67 -8.17 -12.87
N GLY A 245 31.81 -6.88 -12.60
CA GLY A 245 33.08 -6.17 -12.72
C GLY A 245 33.56 -5.92 -14.15
N LYS A 246 32.82 -6.37 -15.17
CA LYS A 246 33.16 -6.13 -16.58
C LYS A 246 32.34 -4.99 -17.15
N VAL A 247 32.87 -4.43 -18.24
CA VAL A 247 32.09 -3.61 -19.15
C VAL A 247 31.19 -4.53 -19.97
N VAL A 248 29.91 -4.18 -20.06
CA VAL A 248 28.85 -4.97 -20.69
C VAL A 248 27.93 -4.10 -21.53
N ASN A 249 27.36 -4.69 -22.58
CA ASN A 249 26.27 -4.10 -23.34
C ASN A 249 24.94 -4.27 -22.59
N ILE A 250 24.15 -3.20 -22.54
CA ILE A 250 22.76 -3.21 -22.04
C ILE A 250 21.72 -3.32 -23.17
N VAL A 251 22.19 -3.65 -24.36
CA VAL A 251 21.41 -3.92 -25.57
C VAL A 251 21.75 -5.32 -26.09
N PRO A 252 20.84 -6.01 -26.79
CA PRO A 252 21.16 -7.29 -27.43
C PRO A 252 22.21 -7.12 -28.54
N ASP A 253 22.78 -8.24 -28.99
CA ASP A 253 23.83 -8.31 -30.00
C ASP A 253 23.39 -7.92 -31.43
N ASP A 254 22.09 -8.01 -31.71
CA ASP A 254 21.47 -7.53 -32.96
C ASP A 254 21.20 -6.01 -32.98
N SER A 255 21.46 -5.30 -31.87
CA SER A 255 21.23 -3.87 -31.77
C SER A 255 22.25 -3.07 -32.57
N PRO A 256 21.85 -2.00 -33.27
CA PRO A 256 22.81 -1.11 -33.95
C PRO A 256 23.77 -0.41 -32.98
N ASN A 257 23.42 -0.34 -31.69
CA ASN A 257 24.26 0.27 -30.64
C ASN A 257 25.11 -0.77 -29.89
N TYR A 258 25.14 -2.02 -30.34
CA TYR A 258 25.95 -3.09 -29.76
C TYR A 258 27.43 -2.87 -30.07
N ASN A 259 28.28 -2.96 -29.04
CA ASN A 259 29.73 -2.96 -29.22
C ASN A 259 30.28 -4.39 -29.09
N PRO A 260 30.86 -4.97 -30.17
CA PRO A 260 31.33 -6.36 -30.18
C PRO A 260 32.56 -6.63 -29.29
N LYS A 261 33.21 -5.58 -28.75
CA LYS A 261 34.30 -5.71 -27.77
C LYS A 261 33.81 -6.27 -26.43
N TYR A 262 32.51 -6.14 -26.12
CA TYR A 262 31.95 -6.45 -24.82
C TYR A 262 30.79 -7.43 -24.93
N ASP A 263 30.64 -8.30 -23.92
CA ASP A 263 29.50 -9.21 -23.82
C ASP A 263 28.21 -8.44 -23.48
N THR A 264 27.03 -9.02 -23.72
CA THR A 264 25.74 -8.41 -23.42
C THR A 264 25.05 -9.05 -22.22
N ILE A 265 24.36 -8.26 -21.40
CA ILE A 265 23.59 -8.77 -20.25
C ILE A 265 22.50 -9.77 -20.67
N TYR A 266 22.06 -9.75 -21.93
CA TYR A 266 21.06 -10.67 -22.47
C TYR A 266 21.59 -12.11 -22.56
N ASN A 267 22.89 -12.30 -22.81
CA ASN A 267 23.56 -13.60 -22.78
C ASN A 267 23.58 -14.23 -21.38
N HIS A 268 23.27 -13.42 -20.35
CA HIS A 268 23.23 -13.81 -18.95
C HIS A 268 21.80 -13.84 -18.39
N GLY A 269 20.82 -13.98 -19.29
CA GLY A 269 19.41 -14.19 -18.96
C GLY A 269 18.70 -12.96 -18.40
N TYR A 270 19.18 -11.75 -18.72
CA TYR A 270 18.44 -10.51 -18.41
C TYR A 270 16.97 -10.62 -18.86
N GLY A 271 16.05 -10.12 -18.04
CA GLY A 271 14.61 -10.27 -18.26
C GLY A 271 14.00 -11.56 -17.68
N THR A 272 14.81 -12.52 -17.22
CA THR A 272 14.32 -13.72 -16.52
C THR A 272 14.48 -13.59 -15.00
N PRO A 273 13.66 -14.27 -14.18
CA PRO A 273 13.80 -14.25 -12.73
C PRO A 273 15.18 -14.69 -12.21
N ALA A 274 15.81 -15.67 -12.85
CA ALA A 274 17.08 -16.27 -12.44
C ALA A 274 18.30 -15.69 -13.15
N GLY A 275 18.12 -14.98 -14.27
CA GLY A 275 19.19 -14.33 -15.04
C GLY A 275 19.46 -12.90 -14.56
N THR A 276 20.54 -12.29 -15.03
CA THR A 276 21.15 -11.09 -14.41
C THR A 276 20.16 -9.96 -14.20
N LEU A 277 20.33 -9.18 -13.12
CA LEU A 277 19.37 -8.16 -12.66
C LEU A 277 17.94 -8.68 -12.38
N GLY A 278 17.77 -10.00 -12.28
CA GLY A 278 16.52 -10.65 -11.88
C GLY A 278 16.23 -10.58 -10.38
N ILE A 279 15.37 -11.48 -9.90
CA ILE A 279 14.89 -11.49 -8.51
C ILE A 279 16.06 -11.57 -7.53
N ASN A 280 16.02 -10.72 -6.49
CA ASN A 280 17.03 -10.60 -5.44
C ASN A 280 18.46 -10.24 -5.91
N CYS A 281 18.67 -9.88 -7.18
CA CYS A 281 19.95 -9.35 -7.65
C CYS A 281 20.09 -7.90 -7.19
N ARG A 282 21.26 -7.53 -6.67
CA ARG A 282 21.57 -6.17 -6.21
C ARG A 282 22.71 -5.51 -6.99
N HIS A 283 23.04 -6.08 -8.15
CA HIS A 283 24.05 -5.49 -9.02
C HIS A 283 23.55 -4.17 -9.59
N VAL A 284 24.47 -3.22 -9.69
CA VAL A 284 24.23 -1.90 -10.24
C VAL A 284 25.01 -1.82 -11.55
N LEU A 285 24.42 -1.15 -12.54
CA LEU A 285 25.07 -0.82 -13.80
C LEU A 285 25.40 0.67 -13.78
N PHE A 286 26.68 1.02 -13.94
CA PHE A 286 27.12 2.40 -14.09
C PHE A 286 27.39 2.69 -15.57
N PRO A 287 26.98 3.86 -16.10
CA PRO A 287 27.34 4.28 -17.45
C PRO A 287 28.86 4.17 -17.71
N PHE A 288 29.24 3.72 -18.90
CA PHE A 288 30.64 3.55 -19.28
C PHE A 288 30.86 3.91 -20.75
N GLU A 289 31.77 4.84 -21.02
CA GLU A 289 32.19 5.24 -22.36
C GLU A 289 33.60 4.70 -22.64
N ASP A 290 33.73 3.87 -23.68
CA ASP A 290 35.00 3.23 -24.03
C ASP A 290 36.03 4.28 -24.50
N GLY A 291 37.27 4.15 -24.03
CA GLY A 291 38.33 5.14 -24.26
C GLY A 291 38.24 6.41 -23.42
N VAL A 292 37.14 6.65 -22.69
CA VAL A 292 36.99 7.80 -21.78
C VAL A 292 37.01 7.36 -20.32
N ASN A 293 36.25 6.31 -19.97
CA ASN A 293 36.20 5.80 -18.62
C ASN A 293 37.22 4.68 -18.37
N VAL A 294 37.71 4.61 -17.13
CA VAL A 294 38.54 3.51 -16.65
C VAL A 294 37.72 2.64 -15.69
N ASN A 295 37.72 1.33 -15.92
CA ASN A 295 37.02 0.39 -15.06
C ASN A 295 37.85 0.08 -13.80
N HIS A 296 37.36 0.51 -12.64
CA HIS A 296 37.97 0.27 -11.34
C HIS A 296 37.25 -0.80 -10.50
N GLN A 297 36.32 -1.57 -11.09
CA GLN A 297 35.65 -2.65 -10.38
C GLN A 297 36.63 -3.78 -10.05
N PRO A 298 36.58 -4.32 -8.81
CA PRO A 298 37.36 -5.49 -8.46
C PRO A 298 36.98 -6.68 -9.34
N GLN A 299 37.95 -7.56 -9.60
CA GLN A 299 37.71 -8.80 -10.32
C GLN A 299 37.71 -9.96 -9.32
N TYR A 300 36.76 -10.87 -9.47
CA TYR A 300 36.64 -12.07 -8.65
C TYR A 300 36.63 -13.30 -9.55
N ASP A 301 37.22 -14.40 -9.06
CA ASP A 301 37.05 -15.69 -9.72
C ASP A 301 35.56 -16.08 -9.73
N PRO A 302 34.95 -16.37 -10.89
CA PRO A 302 33.52 -16.67 -10.97
C PRO A 302 33.12 -17.89 -10.14
N GLN A 303 33.96 -18.93 -10.09
CA GLN A 303 33.65 -20.17 -9.36
C GLN A 303 33.69 -19.95 -7.85
N GLU A 304 34.68 -19.20 -7.37
CA GLU A 304 34.76 -18.76 -5.98
C GLU A 304 33.56 -17.88 -5.61
N ALA A 305 33.18 -16.94 -6.47
CA ALA A 305 32.02 -16.07 -6.23
C ALA A 305 30.71 -16.87 -6.11
N ILE A 306 30.52 -17.90 -6.94
CA ILE A 306 29.38 -18.82 -6.86
C ILE A 306 29.38 -19.60 -5.54
N LYS A 307 30.54 -20.12 -5.14
CA LYS A 307 30.71 -20.84 -3.87
C LYS A 307 30.38 -19.94 -2.67
N ASN A 308 30.86 -18.70 -2.67
CA ASN A 308 30.56 -17.71 -1.65
C ASN A 308 29.07 -17.32 -1.62
N GLY A 309 28.44 -17.23 -2.79
CA GLY A 309 26.98 -17.06 -2.90
C GLY A 309 26.21 -18.18 -2.19
N ASN A 310 26.62 -19.43 -2.37
CA ASN A 310 26.01 -20.58 -1.69
C ASN A 310 26.20 -20.53 -0.16
N LEU A 311 27.37 -20.12 0.32
CA LEU A 311 27.62 -19.90 1.75
C LEU A 311 26.71 -18.81 2.33
N GLN A 312 26.52 -17.72 1.60
CA GLN A 312 25.61 -16.65 2.01
C GLN A 312 24.15 -17.15 2.07
N GLN A 313 23.70 -17.97 1.12
CA GLN A 313 22.37 -18.58 1.17
C GLN A 313 22.18 -19.49 2.39
N ARG A 314 23.21 -20.24 2.78
CA ARG A 314 23.22 -21.02 4.04
C ARG A 314 23.12 -20.12 5.26
N GLN A 315 23.84 -18.99 5.30
CA GLN A 315 23.67 -17.98 6.35
C GLN A 315 22.21 -17.48 6.41
N ARG A 316 21.59 -17.17 5.26
CA ARG A 316 20.17 -16.74 5.24
C ARG A 316 19.22 -17.82 5.76
N ALA A 317 19.54 -19.10 5.59
CA ALA A 317 18.77 -20.19 6.19
C ALA A 317 18.86 -20.20 7.71
N TYR A 318 20.06 -20.01 8.29
CA TYR A 318 20.22 -19.87 9.73
C TYR A 318 19.51 -18.64 10.30
N GLU A 319 19.57 -17.50 9.62
CA GLU A 319 18.86 -16.28 10.05
C GLU A 319 17.33 -16.49 10.05
N ARG A 320 16.78 -17.18 9.04
CA ARG A 320 15.37 -17.58 9.02
C ARG A 320 15.00 -18.50 10.18
N SER A 321 15.83 -19.50 10.48
CA SER A 321 15.56 -20.40 11.60
C SER A 321 15.62 -19.67 12.95
N ILE A 322 16.49 -18.68 13.12
CA ILE A 322 16.48 -17.84 14.33
C ILE A 322 15.18 -17.06 14.44
N ARG A 323 14.68 -16.46 13.34
CA ARG A 323 13.39 -15.75 13.34
C ARG A 323 12.22 -16.67 13.67
N GLU A 324 12.17 -17.86 13.08
CA GLU A 324 11.17 -18.88 13.39
C GLU A 324 11.16 -19.24 14.90
N ALA A 325 12.32 -19.49 15.50
CA ALA A 325 12.41 -19.80 16.92
C ALA A 325 11.96 -18.62 17.81
N LYS A 326 12.23 -17.38 17.39
CA LYS A 326 11.72 -16.18 18.09
C LYS A 326 10.21 -16.03 17.95
N LYS A 327 9.62 -16.34 16.78
CA LYS A 327 8.16 -16.36 16.60
C LYS A 327 7.51 -17.38 17.53
N ARG A 328 8.08 -18.59 17.63
CA ARG A 328 7.61 -19.63 18.56
C ARG A 328 7.72 -19.19 20.02
N LEU A 329 8.84 -18.55 20.40
CA LEU A 329 9.00 -17.96 21.74
C LEU A 329 7.89 -16.95 22.04
N LYS A 330 7.64 -16.01 21.11
CA LYS A 330 6.57 -15.01 21.28
C LYS A 330 5.20 -15.66 21.46
N ALA A 331 4.88 -16.70 20.69
CA ALA A 331 3.61 -17.39 20.83
C ALA A 331 3.52 -18.18 22.15
N ALA A 332 4.63 -18.74 22.64
CA ALA A 332 4.65 -19.35 23.97
C ALA A 332 4.37 -18.32 25.07
N GLU A 333 4.94 -17.11 24.94
CA GLU A 333 4.64 -15.97 25.84
C GLU A 333 3.16 -15.56 25.75
N ASP A 334 2.60 -15.44 24.54
CA ASP A 334 1.19 -15.11 24.34
C ASP A 334 0.25 -16.20 24.91
N MET A 335 0.71 -17.45 24.94
CA MET A 335 -0.03 -18.59 25.50
C MET A 335 0.15 -18.77 27.01
N GLY A 336 1.14 -18.13 27.64
CA GLY A 336 1.51 -18.38 29.03
C GLY A 336 2.12 -19.78 29.25
N ASP A 337 2.79 -20.34 28.25
CA ASP A 337 3.40 -21.68 28.31
C ASP A 337 4.85 -21.61 28.82
N GLU A 338 5.03 -21.65 30.14
CA GLU A 338 6.34 -21.49 30.79
C GLU A 338 7.38 -22.54 30.35
N GLU A 339 6.96 -23.78 30.13
CA GLU A 339 7.85 -24.85 29.64
C GLU A 339 8.33 -24.52 28.21
N ALA A 340 7.40 -24.17 27.33
CA ALA A 340 7.73 -23.81 25.95
C ALA A 340 8.55 -22.50 25.87
N ILE A 341 8.29 -21.52 26.75
CA ILE A 341 9.09 -20.30 26.87
C ILE A 341 10.54 -20.65 27.18
N SER A 342 10.79 -21.49 28.20
CA SER A 342 12.13 -21.93 28.56
C SER A 342 12.82 -22.68 27.41
N ARG A 343 12.09 -23.62 26.78
CA ARG A 343 12.56 -24.39 25.63
C ARG A 343 12.96 -23.50 24.46
N TYR A 344 12.11 -22.55 24.07
CA TYR A 344 12.39 -21.70 22.91
C TYR A 344 13.43 -20.62 23.18
N LYS A 345 13.56 -20.12 24.42
CA LYS A 345 14.72 -19.27 24.81
C LYS A 345 16.03 -20.02 24.58
N THR A 346 16.10 -21.29 24.99
CA THR A 346 17.27 -22.15 24.76
C THR A 346 17.50 -22.39 23.26
N LEU A 347 16.44 -22.69 22.50
CA LEU A 347 16.53 -22.90 21.05
C LEU A 347 17.04 -21.66 20.30
N VAL A 348 16.57 -20.46 20.66
CA VAL A 348 17.07 -19.20 20.06
C VAL A 348 18.57 -19.05 20.31
N ARG A 349 19.02 -19.25 21.55
CA ARG A 349 20.45 -19.18 21.90
C ARG A 349 21.27 -20.21 21.13
N ALA A 350 20.80 -21.45 21.04
CA ALA A 350 21.46 -22.52 20.30
C ALA A 350 21.59 -22.20 18.81
N ARG A 351 20.51 -21.75 18.15
CA ARG A 351 20.53 -21.36 16.72
C ARG A 351 21.45 -20.15 16.49
N GLN A 352 21.47 -19.18 17.40
CA GLN A 352 22.38 -18.04 17.33
C GLN A 352 23.85 -18.43 17.55
N ASN A 353 24.14 -19.39 18.44
CA ASN A 353 25.48 -19.97 18.60
C ASN A 353 25.91 -20.66 17.31
N ARG A 354 25.06 -21.50 16.72
CA ARG A 354 25.37 -22.22 15.49
C ARG A 354 25.66 -21.27 14.31
N LEU A 355 24.91 -20.17 14.21
CA LEU A 355 25.21 -19.14 13.21
C LEU A 355 26.57 -18.47 13.45
N ARG A 356 26.92 -18.16 14.70
CA ARG A 356 28.23 -17.58 15.04
C ARG A 356 29.37 -18.55 14.68
N GLU A 357 29.22 -19.82 15.02
CA GLU A 357 30.18 -20.87 14.67
C GLU A 357 30.32 -21.00 13.16
N PHE A 358 29.20 -21.10 12.43
CA PHE A 358 29.22 -21.20 10.97
C PHE A 358 29.94 -20.02 10.30
N ILE A 359 29.71 -18.79 10.77
CA ILE A 359 30.42 -17.60 10.27
C ILE A 359 31.92 -17.68 10.62
N LYS A 360 32.26 -18.06 11.85
CA LYS A 360 33.65 -18.21 12.30
C LYS A 360 34.39 -19.27 11.48
N GLU A 361 33.82 -20.47 11.36
CA GLU A 361 34.34 -21.59 10.55
C GLU A 361 34.55 -21.15 9.09
N THR A 362 33.57 -20.45 8.51
CA THR A 362 33.64 -20.02 7.11
C THR A 362 34.72 -18.99 6.85
N ASN A 363 34.92 -18.04 7.77
CA ASN A 363 35.91 -16.98 7.64
C ASN A 363 37.30 -17.38 8.16
N THR A 364 37.46 -18.54 8.81
CA THR A 364 38.76 -18.98 9.35
C THR A 364 39.78 -19.15 8.22
N GLY A 365 40.91 -18.45 8.31
CA GLY A 365 41.97 -18.49 7.30
C GLY A 365 41.62 -17.85 5.96
N LYS A 366 40.55 -17.05 5.90
CA LYS A 366 40.07 -16.36 4.69
C LYS A 366 39.73 -14.91 5.00
N HIS A 367 39.52 -14.11 3.96
CA HIS A 367 38.87 -12.81 4.12
C HIS A 367 37.43 -12.98 4.67
N ASN A 368 36.87 -11.92 5.28
CA ASN A 368 35.52 -11.94 5.87
C ASN A 368 34.43 -12.10 4.78
N ILE A 369 34.16 -13.34 4.37
CA ILE A 369 33.15 -13.70 3.36
C ILE A 369 31.74 -13.49 3.91
N LEU A 370 31.52 -13.89 5.17
CA LEU A 370 30.23 -13.80 5.85
C LEU A 370 30.27 -12.78 6.99
N VAL A 371 29.24 -11.97 7.11
CA VAL A 371 29.08 -10.97 8.18
C VAL A 371 27.72 -11.17 8.83
N ARG A 372 27.70 -11.24 10.16
CA ARG A 372 26.46 -11.39 10.92
C ARG A 372 25.66 -10.10 10.90
N ASP A 373 24.40 -10.19 10.48
CA ASP A 373 23.47 -9.07 10.45
C ASP A 373 22.30 -9.32 11.41
N TYR A 374 22.35 -8.68 12.58
CA TYR A 374 21.34 -8.83 13.62
C TYR A 374 19.96 -8.31 13.20
N SER A 375 19.86 -7.43 12.20
CA SER A 375 18.57 -6.94 11.71
C SER A 375 17.74 -8.06 11.11
N ARG A 376 18.38 -9.01 10.43
CA ARG A 376 17.74 -10.15 9.74
C ARG A 376 17.25 -11.24 10.68
N GLU A 377 17.68 -11.22 11.93
CA GLU A 377 17.20 -12.12 12.97
C GLU A 377 16.01 -11.55 13.75
N LYS A 378 15.59 -10.31 13.50
CA LYS A 378 14.51 -9.67 14.26
C LYS A 378 13.14 -10.11 13.76
N ILE A 379 12.19 -10.17 14.68
CA ILE A 379 10.76 -10.40 14.41
C ILE A 379 9.92 -9.15 14.70
N PHE A 380 10.56 -8.08 15.19
CA PHE A 380 9.97 -6.77 15.48
C PHE A 380 10.92 -5.66 15.01
N PRO A 381 10.43 -4.46 14.66
CA PRO A 381 11.30 -3.33 14.37
C PRO A 381 12.24 -3.03 15.54
N ARG A 382 13.39 -2.39 15.26
CA ARG A 382 14.36 -1.92 16.29
C ARG A 382 13.59 -1.15 17.37
N LYS A 383 13.97 -1.22 18.65
CA LYS A 383 13.32 -0.45 19.72
C LYS A 383 13.15 1.03 19.35
N ALA A 384 14.14 1.63 18.68
CA ALA A 384 14.07 2.96 18.09
C ALA A 384 13.05 3.15 16.95
N ILE A 385 12.73 2.11 16.17
CA ILE A 385 11.64 2.13 15.17
C ILE A 385 10.30 1.93 15.87
N PHE A 386 10.20 1.09 16.91
CA PHE A 386 8.98 0.96 17.71
C PHE A 386 8.72 2.19 18.60
N GLU A 387 9.76 2.82 19.13
CA GLU A 387 9.74 4.09 19.84
C GLU A 387 9.52 5.24 18.85
N ALA A 388 10.08 5.22 17.63
CA ALA A 388 9.70 6.16 16.57
C ALA A 388 8.30 5.89 15.99
N GLU A 389 7.77 4.67 16.11
CA GLU A 389 6.40 4.29 15.75
C GLU A 389 5.44 4.66 16.88
N ILE A 390 5.87 4.59 18.14
CA ILE A 390 5.14 5.07 19.31
C ILE A 390 5.18 6.60 19.36
N GLU A 391 6.33 7.23 19.09
CA GLU A 391 6.51 8.68 18.92
C GLU A 391 5.83 9.16 17.65
N ARG A 392 5.83 8.40 16.55
CA ARG A 392 4.92 8.66 15.42
C ARG A 392 3.50 8.38 15.77
N ARG A 393 3.14 7.47 16.68
CA ARG A 393 1.75 7.23 17.11
C ARG A 393 1.28 8.25 18.11
N THR A 394 2.15 8.82 18.95
CA THR A 394 1.84 9.95 19.83
C THR A 394 1.88 11.23 19.04
N TRP A 395 2.80 11.39 18.09
CA TRP A 395 2.78 12.44 17.08
C TRP A 395 1.58 12.29 16.16
N VAL A 396 1.19 11.11 15.64
CA VAL A 396 -0.01 10.86 14.82
C VAL A 396 -1.27 10.82 15.67
N LYS A 397 -1.23 10.57 16.99
CA LYS A 397 -2.41 10.83 17.84
C LYS A 397 -2.54 12.31 18.15
N ASP A 398 -1.44 13.04 18.37
CA ASP A 398 -1.41 14.51 18.47
C ASP A 398 -1.65 15.18 17.12
N THR A 399 -1.32 14.51 16.01
CA THR A 399 -1.40 14.97 14.63
C THR A 399 -2.59 14.35 13.91
N ALA A 400 -3.33 13.40 14.47
CA ALA A 400 -4.70 13.05 14.06
C ALA A 400 -5.72 13.76 14.96
N SER A 401 -5.30 14.12 16.17
CA SER A 401 -5.92 15.20 16.96
C SER A 401 -5.72 16.56 16.27
N LYS A 402 -4.59 16.81 15.56
CA LYS A 402 -4.30 18.08 14.84
C LYS A 402 -4.41 18.05 13.30
N ILE A 403 -4.41 16.92 12.61
CA ILE A 403 -4.84 16.77 11.21
C ILE A 403 -6.29 16.35 11.30
N ASN A 404 -7.11 17.38 11.34
CA ASN A 404 -8.48 17.20 10.97
C ASN A 404 -8.54 16.71 9.52
N LYS A 405 -9.12 15.54 9.24
CA LYS A 405 -9.34 15.03 7.88
C LYS A 405 -10.12 16.03 7.00
N PHE A 406 -10.81 16.96 7.64
CA PHE A 406 -11.57 18.05 7.04
C PHE A 406 -10.85 19.38 7.19
N ARG A 407 -9.52 19.41 7.37
CA ARG A 407 -8.77 20.66 7.35
C ARG A 407 -8.78 21.22 5.94
N VAL A 408 -9.08 22.50 5.82
CA VAL A 408 -9.05 23.20 4.54
C VAL A 408 -7.61 23.39 4.08
N ASP A 409 -7.35 23.10 2.81
CA ASP A 409 -6.10 23.45 2.13
C ASP A 409 -6.08 24.95 1.84
N THR A 410 -5.72 25.72 2.87
CA THR A 410 -5.66 27.19 2.80
C THR A 410 -4.67 27.70 1.76
N LYS A 411 -3.67 26.89 1.36
CA LYS A 411 -2.74 27.25 0.28
C LYS A 411 -3.43 27.21 -1.08
N VAL A 412 -4.27 26.21 -1.32
CA VAL A 412 -5.05 26.11 -2.56
C VAL A 412 -6.18 27.13 -2.56
N VAL A 413 -6.92 27.25 -1.47
CA VAL A 413 -8.10 28.13 -1.37
C VAL A 413 -7.74 29.60 -1.46
N ASN A 414 -6.57 30.02 -0.94
CA ASN A 414 -6.09 31.40 -1.07
C ASN A 414 -5.31 31.66 -2.39
N SER A 415 -5.25 30.69 -3.30
CA SER A 415 -4.52 30.84 -4.56
C SER A 415 -5.39 31.42 -5.67
N GLN A 416 -4.74 32.06 -6.66
CA GLN A 416 -5.40 32.52 -7.89
C GLN A 416 -6.15 31.39 -8.63
N LYS A 417 -5.70 30.14 -8.46
CA LYS A 417 -6.32 28.95 -9.06
C LYS A 417 -7.71 28.69 -8.49
N PHE A 418 -7.94 28.94 -7.19
CA PHE A 418 -9.27 28.75 -6.59
C PHE A 418 -10.27 29.77 -7.13
N TYR A 419 -9.86 31.05 -7.21
CA TYR A 419 -10.67 32.09 -7.85
C TYR A 419 -11.04 31.73 -9.30
N LYS A 420 -10.05 31.28 -10.08
CA LYS A 420 -10.27 30.82 -11.46
C LYS A 420 -11.27 29.65 -11.55
N ASN A 421 -11.21 28.69 -10.63
CA ASN A 421 -12.18 27.58 -10.59
C ASN A 421 -13.62 28.05 -10.35
N VAL A 422 -13.81 29.11 -9.55
CA VAL A 422 -15.13 29.72 -9.31
C VAL A 422 -15.58 30.54 -10.54
N GLU A 423 -14.67 31.29 -11.15
CA GLU A 423 -14.92 32.05 -12.38
C GLU A 423 -15.33 31.14 -13.56
N ASP A 424 -14.68 29.98 -13.70
CA ASP A 424 -14.95 28.98 -14.73
C ASP A 424 -16.37 28.38 -14.66
N LEU A 425 -17.14 28.63 -13.59
CA LEU A 425 -18.55 28.27 -13.50
C LEU A 425 -19.46 29.13 -14.41
N LYS A 426 -18.95 30.25 -14.94
CA LYS A 426 -19.65 31.16 -15.86
C LYS A 426 -20.98 31.68 -15.31
N LEU A 427 -20.99 32.08 -14.04
CA LEU A 427 -22.08 32.84 -13.42
C LEU A 427 -21.95 34.34 -13.76
N SER A 428 -22.95 35.16 -13.40
CA SER A 428 -22.84 36.62 -13.55
C SER A 428 -21.69 37.15 -12.68
N LYS A 429 -21.05 38.26 -13.07
CA LYS A 429 -19.92 38.85 -12.32
C LYS A 429 -20.24 39.03 -10.83
N LYS A 430 -21.41 39.61 -10.52
CA LYS A 430 -21.89 39.82 -9.15
C LYS A 430 -22.10 38.52 -8.39
N ALA A 431 -22.63 37.48 -9.05
CA ALA A 431 -22.83 36.17 -8.44
C ALA A 431 -21.50 35.42 -8.21
N THR A 432 -20.56 35.52 -9.15
CA THR A 432 -19.22 34.94 -9.03
C THR A 432 -18.45 35.55 -7.86
N GLU A 433 -18.49 36.88 -7.72
CA GLU A 433 -17.86 37.59 -6.58
C GLU A 433 -18.49 37.16 -5.25
N ALA A 434 -19.82 37.17 -5.16
CA ALA A 434 -20.54 36.74 -3.96
C ALA A 434 -20.28 35.27 -3.61
N LEU A 435 -20.25 34.39 -4.61
CA LEU A 435 -19.96 32.97 -4.46
C LEU A 435 -18.54 32.73 -3.95
N TYR A 436 -17.54 33.43 -4.52
CA TYR A 436 -16.15 33.32 -4.09
C TYR A 436 -15.98 33.74 -2.63
N VAL A 437 -16.50 34.92 -2.26
CA VAL A 437 -16.41 35.43 -0.88
C VAL A 437 -17.08 34.46 0.09
N LYS A 438 -18.32 34.03 -0.21
CA LYS A 438 -19.06 33.09 0.65
C LYS A 438 -18.36 31.73 0.76
N SER A 439 -17.72 31.26 -0.31
CA SER A 439 -16.93 30.02 -0.28
C SER A 439 -15.74 30.13 0.68
N LEU A 440 -15.04 31.26 0.70
CA LEU A 440 -13.94 31.51 1.64
C LEU A 440 -14.45 31.58 3.09
N GLU A 441 -15.56 32.26 3.33
CA GLU A 441 -16.19 32.35 4.65
C GLU A 441 -16.54 30.95 5.19
N PHE A 442 -17.22 30.13 4.38
CA PHE A 442 -17.62 28.78 4.77
C PHE A 442 -16.43 27.85 4.98
N LEU A 443 -15.43 27.92 4.10
CA LEU A 443 -14.22 27.11 4.27
C LEU A 443 -13.44 27.51 5.51
N ASN A 444 -13.35 28.80 5.84
CA ASN A 444 -12.70 29.26 7.06
C ASN A 444 -13.49 28.83 8.31
N HIS A 445 -14.81 28.96 8.28
CA HIS A 445 -15.70 28.57 9.37
C HIS A 445 -15.71 27.04 9.60
N ARG A 446 -15.70 26.25 8.52
CA ARG A 446 -15.72 24.79 8.55
C ARG A 446 -14.33 24.15 8.55
N ASN A 447 -13.27 24.95 8.70
CA ASN A 447 -11.91 24.44 8.69
C ASN A 447 -11.68 23.44 9.81
N GLY A 448 -11.46 22.19 9.43
CA GLY A 448 -11.27 21.12 10.37
C GLY A 448 -12.55 20.75 11.13
N ASN A 449 -13.69 20.68 10.47
CA ASN A 449 -14.87 20.02 11.05
C ASN A 449 -15.68 19.26 10.00
N VAL A 450 -16.55 18.35 10.48
CA VAL A 450 -17.40 17.44 9.68
C VAL A 450 -18.71 18.08 9.21
N TYR A 451 -18.92 19.35 9.52
CA TYR A 451 -20.20 20.03 9.32
C TYR A 451 -20.18 20.85 8.02
N GLU A 452 -21.35 21.12 7.48
CA GLU A 452 -21.51 21.84 6.22
C GLU A 452 -22.21 23.18 6.47
N ASP A 453 -21.82 24.19 5.71
CA ASP A 453 -22.53 25.47 5.62
C ASP A 453 -23.30 25.55 4.30
N LEU A 454 -24.40 26.28 4.28
CA LEU A 454 -25.25 26.44 3.10
C LEU A 454 -25.72 27.89 2.96
N ALA A 455 -25.67 28.44 1.75
CA ALA A 455 -26.26 29.73 1.42
C ALA A 455 -27.00 29.71 0.08
N ALA A 456 -27.96 30.62 -0.05
CA ALA A 456 -28.66 30.96 -1.29
C ALA A 456 -28.26 32.37 -1.74
N ILE A 457 -27.82 32.49 -3.00
CA ILE A 457 -27.32 33.73 -3.59
C ILE A 457 -28.22 34.11 -4.78
N ASP A 458 -28.74 35.35 -4.80
CA ASP A 458 -29.44 35.89 -5.96
C ASP A 458 -28.43 36.20 -7.07
N MET A 459 -28.56 35.55 -8.22
CA MET A 459 -27.62 35.64 -9.33
C MET A 459 -27.59 37.00 -10.03
N ARG A 460 -28.64 37.81 -9.91
CA ARG A 460 -28.73 39.11 -10.59
C ARG A 460 -28.03 40.19 -9.77
N THR A 461 -28.16 40.10 -8.45
CA THR A 461 -27.70 41.11 -7.52
C THR A 461 -26.43 40.73 -6.76
N GLY A 462 -26.13 39.42 -6.62
CA GLY A 462 -25.08 38.90 -5.74
C GLY A 462 -25.46 38.89 -4.25
N LYS A 463 -26.71 39.23 -3.91
CA LYS A 463 -27.16 39.31 -2.52
C LYS A 463 -27.33 37.90 -1.91
N ILE A 464 -26.85 37.70 -0.70
CA ILE A 464 -27.14 36.52 0.12
C ILE A 464 -28.60 36.62 0.58
N ILE A 465 -29.43 35.68 0.13
CA ILE A 465 -30.88 35.64 0.43
C ILE A 465 -31.12 34.96 1.78
N GLU A 466 -30.42 33.85 2.01
CA GLU A 466 -30.51 33.04 3.22
C GLU A 466 -29.20 32.27 3.42
N GLU A 467 -28.80 32.05 4.67
CA GLU A 467 -27.65 31.22 5.03
C GLU A 467 -27.91 30.38 6.28
N ARG A 468 -27.18 29.26 6.38
CA ARG A 468 -27.22 28.32 7.50
C ARG A 468 -25.79 27.91 7.86
N THR A 469 -25.37 28.27 9.07
CA THR A 469 -24.03 27.96 9.59
C THR A 469 -24.01 27.34 10.99
N ASP A 470 -25.17 27.23 11.63
CA ASP A 470 -25.38 26.74 13.00
C ASP A 470 -25.95 25.31 13.04
N MET A 471 -25.74 24.51 11.98
CA MET A 471 -26.11 23.10 11.97
C MET A 471 -24.92 22.24 12.37
N ASP A 472 -25.13 21.38 13.37
CA ASP A 472 -24.13 20.45 13.93
C ASP A 472 -24.45 18.98 13.59
N GLU A 473 -25.07 18.75 12.42
CA GLU A 473 -25.26 17.39 11.88
C GLU A 473 -24.13 17.06 10.89
N PRO A 474 -23.33 16.01 11.13
CA PRO A 474 -22.19 15.69 10.26
C PRO A 474 -22.61 15.39 8.81
N PHE A 475 -21.89 15.96 7.83
CA PHE A 475 -22.04 15.75 6.39
C PHE A 475 -23.43 16.05 5.83
N ARG A 476 -24.16 16.95 6.51
CA ARG A 476 -25.53 17.35 6.15
C ARG A 476 -25.74 18.81 6.47
N VAL A 477 -26.46 19.50 5.59
CA VAL A 477 -26.94 20.85 5.83
C VAL A 477 -28.29 21.09 5.16
N SER A 478 -29.16 21.81 5.84
CA SER A 478 -30.41 22.29 5.28
C SER A 478 -30.88 23.62 5.86
N PHE A 479 -31.70 24.34 5.10
CA PHE A 479 -32.35 25.57 5.58
C PHE A 479 -33.40 25.26 6.65
N LYS A 480 -33.64 26.20 7.56
CA LYS A 480 -34.66 26.05 8.61
C LYS A 480 -36.04 25.85 7.98
N GLY A 481 -36.73 24.78 8.38
CA GLY A 481 -38.06 24.46 7.83
C GLY A 481 -38.01 23.85 6.43
N GLU A 482 -37.02 23.00 6.18
CA GLU A 482 -36.63 22.27 4.95
C GLU A 482 -37.78 21.74 4.05
N THR A 483 -39.01 21.69 4.54
CA THR A 483 -40.23 21.33 3.82
C THR A 483 -40.86 22.43 2.97
N LYS A 484 -40.48 23.71 3.08
CA LYS A 484 -41.09 24.79 2.26
C LYS A 484 -40.15 25.29 1.17
N SER A 485 -40.43 24.89 -0.07
CA SER A 485 -39.99 25.60 -1.27
C SER A 485 -40.60 27.00 -1.27
N ASN A 486 -40.02 27.96 -0.54
CA ASN A 486 -40.52 29.32 -0.53
C ASN A 486 -40.14 29.98 -1.86
N PRO A 487 -41.08 30.22 -2.79
CA PRO A 487 -40.76 30.74 -4.13
C PRO A 487 -40.20 32.17 -4.08
N ARG A 488 -40.37 32.89 -2.96
CA ARG A 488 -39.76 34.20 -2.73
C ARG A 488 -38.26 34.10 -2.43
N ILE A 489 -37.80 32.95 -1.95
CA ILE A 489 -36.41 32.70 -1.55
C ILE A 489 -35.71 31.83 -2.60
N PHE A 490 -36.38 30.80 -3.12
CA PHE A 490 -35.82 29.86 -4.09
C PHE A 490 -36.57 29.92 -5.41
N ASN A 491 -35.84 30.29 -6.47
CA ASN A 491 -36.34 30.38 -7.83
C ASN A 491 -35.18 30.24 -8.84
N GLU A 492 -35.49 30.35 -10.13
CA GLU A 492 -34.54 30.16 -11.23
C GLU A 492 -33.42 31.22 -11.34
N HIS A 493 -33.40 32.20 -10.44
CA HIS A 493 -32.33 33.18 -10.32
C HIS A 493 -31.45 32.96 -9.10
N VAL A 494 -31.54 31.79 -8.45
CA VAL A 494 -30.81 31.50 -7.20
C VAL A 494 -29.76 30.41 -7.41
N VAL A 495 -28.56 30.64 -6.90
CA VAL A 495 -27.50 29.63 -6.79
C VAL A 495 -27.36 29.24 -5.32
N LEU A 496 -27.37 27.94 -5.06
CA LEU A 496 -27.05 27.38 -3.75
C LEU A 496 -25.55 27.13 -3.66
N VAL A 497 -24.93 27.42 -2.52
CA VAL A 497 -23.53 27.07 -2.25
C VAL A 497 -23.44 26.35 -0.92
N HIS A 498 -22.72 25.22 -0.88
CA HIS A 498 -22.40 24.53 0.36
C HIS A 498 -21.03 23.87 0.36
N THR A 499 -20.51 23.56 1.55
CA THR A 499 -19.20 22.92 1.72
C THR A 499 -19.32 21.42 1.90
N HIS A 500 -18.40 20.65 1.29
CA HIS A 500 -18.23 19.23 1.57
C HIS A 500 -16.89 19.02 2.29
N PRO A 501 -16.91 18.69 3.60
CA PRO A 501 -15.72 18.44 4.40
C PRO A 501 -14.76 17.43 3.79
N GLY A 502 -15.30 16.34 3.23
CA GLY A 502 -14.52 15.29 2.57
C GLY A 502 -14.21 15.57 1.10
N SER A 503 -14.52 16.78 0.60
CA SER A 503 -14.34 17.20 -0.80
C SER A 503 -14.97 16.22 -1.79
N SER A 504 -16.08 15.59 -1.43
CA SER A 504 -16.83 14.67 -2.30
C SER A 504 -17.60 15.43 -3.37
N ARG A 505 -18.01 14.73 -4.43
CA ARG A 505 -18.96 15.29 -5.41
C ARG A 505 -20.33 15.47 -4.75
N PRO A 506 -21.20 16.37 -5.28
CA PRO A 506 -22.59 16.46 -4.82
C PRO A 506 -23.27 15.09 -4.75
N SER A 507 -24.02 14.86 -3.70
CA SER A 507 -24.81 13.65 -3.49
C SER A 507 -26.11 13.68 -4.31
N VAL A 508 -26.79 12.54 -4.35
CA VAL A 508 -28.13 12.46 -4.96
C VAL A 508 -29.13 13.33 -4.21
N SER A 509 -28.99 13.44 -2.88
CA SER A 509 -29.82 14.29 -2.05
C SER A 509 -29.63 15.77 -2.39
N ASP A 510 -28.40 16.21 -2.69
CA ASP A 510 -28.12 17.58 -3.13
C ASP A 510 -28.78 17.88 -4.48
N MET A 511 -28.71 16.92 -5.41
CA MET A 511 -29.39 17.01 -6.70
C MET A 511 -30.91 17.08 -6.55
N GLY A 512 -31.48 16.26 -5.67
CA GLY A 512 -32.90 16.25 -5.35
C GLY A 512 -33.35 17.57 -4.71
N ALA A 513 -32.57 18.08 -3.75
CA ALA A 513 -32.83 19.35 -3.07
C ALA A 513 -32.77 20.54 -4.03
N LEU A 514 -31.76 20.61 -4.91
CA LEU A 514 -31.65 21.59 -5.98
C LEU A 514 -32.93 21.63 -6.83
N HIS A 515 -33.39 20.46 -7.28
CA HIS A 515 -34.55 20.37 -8.14
C HIS A 515 -35.85 20.77 -7.41
N ARG A 516 -36.06 20.27 -6.19
CA ARG A 516 -37.23 20.61 -5.35
C ARG A 516 -37.31 22.12 -5.06
N ARG A 517 -36.18 22.76 -4.85
CA ARG A 517 -36.08 24.21 -4.57
C ARG A 517 -36.23 25.08 -5.82
N LYS A 518 -36.26 24.49 -7.03
CA LYS A 518 -36.30 25.22 -8.32
C LYS A 518 -35.17 26.25 -8.46
N ALA A 519 -34.06 26.08 -7.74
CA ALA A 519 -32.89 26.94 -7.86
C ALA A 519 -32.21 26.71 -9.23
N TYR A 520 -31.46 27.69 -9.72
CA TYR A 520 -30.74 27.61 -10.99
C TYR A 520 -29.63 26.55 -10.96
N ALA A 521 -28.81 26.56 -9.91
CA ALA A 521 -27.70 25.63 -9.73
C ALA A 521 -27.37 25.44 -8.25
N SER A 522 -26.65 24.36 -7.95
CA SER A 522 -26.01 24.11 -6.65
C SER A 522 -24.51 23.94 -6.87
N VAL A 523 -23.72 24.64 -6.06
CA VAL A 523 -22.26 24.65 -6.06
C VAL A 523 -21.77 24.02 -4.76
N VAL A 524 -20.93 23.00 -4.89
CA VAL A 524 -20.22 22.35 -3.79
C VAL A 524 -18.78 22.80 -3.80
N ILE A 525 -18.32 23.23 -2.63
CA ILE A 525 -16.94 23.63 -2.37
C ILE A 525 -16.27 22.60 -1.47
N GLY A 526 -15.19 21.98 -1.95
CA GLY A 526 -14.39 21.03 -1.18
C GLY A 526 -13.33 21.72 -0.34
N HIS A 527 -12.98 21.10 0.79
CA HIS A 527 -11.90 21.56 1.66
C HIS A 527 -10.51 21.45 0.98
N ASP A 528 -10.41 20.71 -0.12
CA ASP A 528 -9.23 20.65 -1.01
C ASP A 528 -9.20 21.77 -2.08
N GLY A 529 -10.14 22.72 -2.03
CA GLY A 529 -10.29 23.78 -3.03
C GLY A 529 -10.96 23.33 -4.32
N SER A 530 -11.56 22.13 -4.37
CA SER A 530 -12.39 21.72 -5.50
C SER A 530 -13.70 22.51 -5.55
N VAL A 531 -14.12 22.89 -6.76
CA VAL A 531 -15.37 23.64 -7.00
C VAL A 531 -16.19 22.86 -8.00
N ARG A 532 -17.42 22.50 -7.65
CA ARG A 532 -18.28 21.63 -8.46
C ARG A 532 -19.69 22.19 -8.53
N MET A 533 -20.25 22.31 -9.73
CA MET A 533 -21.59 22.86 -9.94
C MET A 533 -22.48 21.87 -10.68
N ILE A 534 -23.72 21.73 -10.22
CA ILE A 534 -24.80 21.06 -10.93
C ILE A 534 -25.85 22.10 -11.29
N LYS A 535 -26.21 22.18 -12.57
CA LYS A 535 -27.32 23.02 -13.02
C LYS A 535 -28.64 22.27 -12.91
N ASN A 536 -29.68 22.98 -12.51
CA ASN A 536 -31.02 22.41 -12.47
C ASN A 536 -31.49 22.13 -13.90
N SER A 537 -32.17 20.99 -14.08
CA SER A 537 -32.66 20.55 -15.37
C SER A 537 -33.82 19.57 -15.18
N LYS A 538 -34.59 19.34 -16.24
CA LYS A 538 -35.63 18.29 -16.26
C LYS A 538 -35.06 16.89 -15.97
N GLY A 539 -33.76 16.67 -16.21
CA GLY A 539 -33.07 15.41 -15.91
C GLY A 539 -33.04 15.05 -14.43
N LEU A 540 -33.11 16.05 -13.53
CA LEU A 540 -33.11 15.88 -12.08
C LEU A 540 -34.46 15.48 -11.48
N ALA A 541 -35.54 15.54 -12.26
CA ALA A 541 -36.85 15.06 -11.81
C ALA A 541 -36.76 13.57 -11.44
N GLY A 542 -37.12 13.22 -10.20
CA GLY A 542 -37.04 11.84 -9.67
C GLY A 542 -35.62 11.27 -9.61
N VAL A 543 -34.59 12.11 -9.41
CA VAL A 543 -33.18 11.67 -9.40
C VAL A 543 -32.88 10.63 -8.32
N GLU A 544 -33.51 10.74 -7.15
CA GLU A 544 -33.37 9.78 -6.04
C GLU A 544 -33.86 8.38 -6.45
N GLU A 545 -35.06 8.28 -7.03
CA GLU A 545 -35.60 7.02 -7.54
C GLU A 545 -34.76 6.43 -8.70
N LYS A 546 -34.27 7.30 -9.59
CA LYS A 546 -33.40 6.88 -10.69
C LYS A 546 -32.09 6.30 -10.17
N TYR A 547 -31.49 6.95 -9.17
CA TYR A 547 -30.29 6.45 -8.50
C TYR A 547 -30.56 5.10 -7.83
N GLU A 548 -31.64 4.94 -7.07
CA GLU A 548 -31.97 3.66 -6.43
C GLU A 548 -32.15 2.53 -7.44
N LYS A 549 -32.82 2.79 -8.57
CA LYS A 549 -32.95 1.80 -9.67
C LYS A 549 -31.57 1.40 -10.23
N LEU A 550 -30.67 2.35 -10.43
CA LEU A 550 -29.30 2.09 -10.89
C LEU A 550 -28.49 1.32 -9.85
N TYR A 551 -28.49 1.76 -8.60
CA TYR A 551 -27.82 1.10 -7.49
C TYR A 551 -28.30 -0.34 -7.33
N ASN A 552 -29.61 -0.57 -7.32
CA ASN A 552 -30.19 -1.91 -7.24
C ASN A 552 -29.82 -2.77 -8.45
N ARG A 553 -29.76 -2.21 -9.66
CA ARG A 553 -29.26 -2.91 -10.85
C ARG A 553 -27.79 -3.33 -10.68
N TYR A 554 -26.93 -2.45 -10.19
CA TYR A 554 -25.51 -2.75 -9.97
C TYR A 554 -25.30 -3.77 -8.85
N ARG A 555 -26.06 -3.66 -7.76
CA ARG A 555 -26.03 -4.60 -6.63
C ARG A 555 -26.54 -5.98 -7.01
N LYS A 556 -27.70 -6.07 -7.67
CA LYS A 556 -28.40 -7.35 -7.90
C LYS A 556 -28.05 -7.99 -9.24
N LYS A 557 -28.02 -7.23 -10.34
CA LYS A 557 -27.83 -7.76 -11.71
C LYS A 557 -26.36 -7.90 -12.09
N LYS A 558 -25.47 -7.07 -11.53
CA LYS A 558 -24.01 -7.14 -11.76
C LYS A 558 -23.21 -7.65 -10.56
N ASN A 559 -23.87 -8.03 -9.48
CA ASN A 559 -23.28 -8.57 -8.25
C ASN A 559 -22.11 -7.73 -7.68
N LEU A 560 -22.19 -6.40 -7.79
CA LEU A 560 -21.12 -5.52 -7.34
C LEU A 560 -21.16 -5.28 -5.82
N PRO A 561 -19.99 -5.17 -5.15
CA PRO A 561 -19.88 -4.68 -3.77
C PRO A 561 -20.60 -3.33 -3.56
N LYS A 562 -21.05 -3.06 -2.33
CA LYS A 562 -21.86 -1.88 -1.99
C LYS A 562 -21.22 -0.57 -2.47
N ASN A 563 -19.97 -0.34 -2.10
CA ASN A 563 -19.20 0.85 -2.46
C ASN A 563 -19.07 1.03 -3.98
N LEU A 564 -18.76 -0.04 -4.72
CA LEU A 564 -18.67 0.03 -6.18
C LEU A 564 -20.04 0.31 -6.80
N ALA A 565 -21.11 -0.34 -6.33
CA ALA A 565 -22.46 -0.09 -6.84
C ALA A 565 -22.92 1.35 -6.58
N GLU A 566 -22.59 1.94 -5.42
CA GLU A 566 -22.83 3.36 -5.12
C GLU A 566 -22.07 4.25 -6.10
N THR A 567 -20.76 4.02 -6.30
CA THR A 567 -19.92 4.78 -7.24
C THR A 567 -20.42 4.69 -8.69
N TYR A 568 -20.74 3.49 -9.18
CA TYR A 568 -21.22 3.32 -10.56
C TYR A 568 -22.62 3.91 -10.75
N ALA A 569 -23.50 3.81 -9.75
CA ALA A 569 -24.83 4.39 -9.82
C ALA A 569 -24.76 5.92 -9.85
N ILE A 570 -23.93 6.54 -9.00
CA ILE A 570 -23.77 8.00 -8.99
C ILE A 570 -23.09 8.51 -10.26
N ASP A 571 -22.08 7.80 -10.80
CA ASP A 571 -21.43 8.16 -12.06
C ASP A 571 -22.41 8.13 -13.25
N ASP A 572 -23.32 7.15 -13.28
CA ASP A 572 -24.36 7.09 -14.32
C ASP A 572 -25.43 8.18 -14.19
N VAL A 573 -25.73 8.62 -12.96
CA VAL A 573 -26.56 9.81 -12.73
C VAL A 573 -25.83 11.04 -13.28
N TYR A 574 -24.54 11.19 -12.98
CA TYR A 574 -23.70 12.29 -13.46
C TYR A 574 -23.60 12.39 -14.99
N ARG A 575 -23.65 11.26 -15.71
CA ARG A 575 -23.66 11.26 -17.19
C ARG A 575 -24.92 11.89 -17.80
N LYS A 576 -25.99 12.03 -17.02
CA LYS A 576 -27.31 12.49 -17.49
C LYS A 576 -27.67 13.88 -16.97
N VAL A 577 -26.79 14.53 -16.21
CA VAL A 577 -27.02 15.83 -15.59
C VAL A 577 -25.86 16.77 -15.94
N GLY A 578 -26.16 18.07 -16.10
CA GLY A 578 -25.13 19.07 -16.40
C GLY A 578 -24.22 19.31 -15.19
N TYR A 579 -23.04 18.68 -15.19
CA TYR A 579 -22.01 18.80 -14.14
C TYR A 579 -20.80 19.57 -14.66
N TYR A 580 -20.38 20.59 -13.90
CA TYR A 580 -19.34 21.56 -14.27
C TYR A 580 -18.36 21.77 -13.11
N GLY A 581 -17.12 22.19 -13.39
CA GLY A 581 -16.11 22.49 -12.38
C GLY A 581 -14.91 21.53 -12.39
N THR A 582 -14.16 21.46 -11.28
CA THR A 582 -12.89 20.74 -11.18
C THR A 582 -13.09 19.24 -11.48
N ARG A 583 -12.45 18.74 -12.55
CA ARG A 583 -12.50 17.31 -12.92
C ARG A 583 -11.64 16.50 -11.97
N ILE A 584 -12.16 15.37 -11.48
CA ILE A 584 -11.33 14.35 -10.82
C ILE A 584 -10.40 13.79 -11.93
N LYS A 585 -9.08 13.91 -11.76
CA LYS A 585 -8.13 13.17 -12.60
C LYS A 585 -8.47 11.69 -12.42
N LYS A 586 -8.89 11.05 -13.52
CA LYS A 586 -9.28 9.63 -13.53
C LYS A 586 -8.10 8.73 -13.21
#